data_AF-A0AAV0R0S0-F1
#
_entry.id   AF-A0AAV0R0S0-F1
#
_cell.length_a   1.000
_cell.length_b   1.000
_cell.length_c   1.000
_cell.angle_alpha   90.00
_cell.angle_beta   90.00
_cell.angle_gamma   90.00
#
_symmetry.space_group_name_H-M   'P 1'
#
loop_
_entity.id
_entity.type
_entity.pdbx_description
1 polymer ?
#
loop_
_entity_poly.entity_id
_entity_poly.type
_entity_poly.pdbx_seq_one_letter_code
_entity_poly.pdbx_strand_id
1 'polypeptide(L)'
;GWTIVLPRGKRRCKKLAKIGSLGVKEGIVSWSPTYTESSEDMQSKLQNKMVGCMKRVESSLFCQNFLEHMQTQQVMDCFRKVLEGAEQKKMQMVVYGIGSIESHDTPRLQLSIALLIKREFSWIGDLQVFDPILSGTECRVLKALGYSVLSVNEQGRRRATSPTLFFMSYCENFDIAEDEITQDT
;
A
#
# COMPACT_ATOMS: atom_id res chain seq x y z
N GLY A 1 2.59 6.79 -16.00
CA GLY A 1 3.95 7.28 -15.73
C GLY A 1 4.20 7.22 -14.24
N TRP A 2 5.39 6.82 -13.80
CA TRP A 2 5.74 6.77 -12.38
C TRP A 2 6.11 8.16 -11.86
N THR A 3 5.54 8.56 -10.72
CA THR A 3 5.86 9.83 -10.07
C THR A 3 6.87 9.60 -8.96
N ILE A 4 8.09 10.12 -9.14
CA ILE A 4 9.12 10.11 -8.10
C ILE A 4 9.01 11.42 -7.31
N VAL A 5 8.70 11.32 -6.02
CA VAL A 5 8.64 12.48 -5.13
C VAL A 5 9.97 12.63 -4.39
N LEU A 6 10.76 13.63 -4.77
CA LEU A 6 12.03 13.95 -4.12
C LEU A 6 11.82 14.91 -2.94
N PRO A 7 12.68 14.89 -1.90
CA PRO A 7 12.63 15.85 -0.80
C PRO A 7 12.83 17.27 -1.33
N ARG A 8 11.87 18.17 -1.11
CA ARG A 8 12.03 19.58 -1.50
C ARG A 8 13.13 20.23 -0.65
N GLY A 9 14.21 20.68 -1.29
CA GLY A 9 15.25 21.48 -0.66
C GLY A 9 14.69 22.74 -0.01
N LYS A 10 15.32 23.17 1.10
CA LYS A 10 14.92 24.31 1.93
C LYS A 10 14.85 25.61 1.11
N ARG A 11 13.68 25.95 0.57
CA ARG A 11 13.36 27.32 0.16
C ARG A 11 12.90 28.10 1.38
N ARG A 12 13.54 29.25 1.60
CA ARG A 12 13.28 30.21 2.66
C ARG A 12 11.83 30.71 2.51
N CYS A 13 10.92 30.12 3.27
CA CYS A 13 9.50 30.48 3.25
C CYS A 13 9.35 31.84 3.96
N LYS A 14 8.81 32.84 3.25
CA LYS A 14 8.35 34.08 3.88
C LYS A 14 7.21 33.72 4.83
N LYS A 15 7.24 34.26 6.06
CA LYS A 15 6.26 34.01 7.14
C LYS A 15 4.83 34.12 6.60
N LEU A 16 4.15 32.98 6.46
CA LEU A 16 2.69 32.97 6.41
C LEU A 16 2.18 33.21 7.85
N ALA A 17 1.24 34.14 7.97
CA ALA A 17 0.65 34.52 9.24
C ALA A 17 0.03 33.31 9.96
N LYS A 18 0.17 33.33 11.29
CA LYS A 18 -0.25 32.31 12.24
C LYS A 18 -1.77 32.14 12.19
N ILE A 19 -2.27 31.19 11.41
CA ILE A 19 -3.62 30.66 11.56
C ILE A 19 -3.61 29.75 12.80
N GLY A 20 -4.59 29.98 13.68
CA GLY A 20 -4.66 29.45 15.02
C GLY A 20 -4.45 27.94 15.10
N SER A 21 -3.69 27.54 16.10
CA SER A 21 -3.61 26.18 16.61
C SER A 21 -5.00 25.76 17.11
N LEU A 22 -5.85 25.22 16.23
CA LEU A 22 -6.78 24.18 16.67
C LEU A 22 -5.95 22.91 16.82
N GLY A 23 -5.58 22.61 18.05
CA GLY A 23 -4.87 21.39 18.40
C GLY A 23 -5.73 20.18 18.05
N VAL A 24 -5.53 19.62 16.86
CA VAL A 24 -5.83 18.22 16.63
C VAL A 24 -4.74 17.46 17.39
N LYS A 25 -5.09 16.96 18.57
CA LYS A 25 -4.38 15.84 19.16
C LYS A 25 -4.61 14.66 18.22
N GLU A 26 -3.80 14.51 17.16
CA GLU A 26 -3.80 13.32 16.31
C GLU A 26 -3.27 12.15 17.16
N GLY A 27 -4.17 11.54 17.92
CA GLY A 27 -3.92 10.29 18.61
C GLY A 27 -3.68 9.20 17.58
N ILE A 28 -2.65 8.39 17.81
CA ILE A 28 -2.47 7.11 17.12
C ILE A 28 -3.75 6.30 17.35
N VAL A 29 -4.59 6.16 16.32
CA VAL A 29 -5.81 5.35 16.40
C VAL A 29 -5.41 3.90 16.17
N SER A 30 -5.36 3.12 17.26
CA SER A 30 -5.25 1.67 17.17
C SER A 30 -6.43 1.14 16.35
N TRP A 31 -6.12 0.39 15.30
CA TRP A 31 -7.12 -0.24 14.44
C TRP A 31 -7.25 -1.73 14.78
N SER A 32 -8.47 -2.24 14.69
CA SER A 32 -8.80 -3.65 14.81
C SER A 32 -9.61 -4.11 13.59
N PRO A 33 -9.54 -5.38 13.19
CA PRO A 33 -10.27 -5.91 12.04
C PRO A 33 -11.79 -5.70 12.13
N THR A 34 -12.45 -5.59 10.97
CA THR A 34 -13.92 -5.40 10.85
C THR A 34 -14.71 -6.51 11.55
N TYR A 35 -14.16 -7.73 11.54
CA TYR A 35 -14.74 -8.89 12.19
C TYR A 35 -13.61 -9.78 12.71
N THR A 36 -13.67 -10.19 13.97
CA THR A 36 -12.56 -10.90 14.63
C THR A 36 -12.70 -12.41 14.66
N GLU A 37 -13.91 -12.95 14.47
CA GLU A 37 -14.10 -14.40 14.49
C GLU A 37 -13.49 -15.00 13.22
N SER A 38 -12.80 -16.12 13.40
CA SER A 38 -12.06 -16.76 12.31
C SER A 38 -11.83 -18.22 12.67
N SER A 39 -12.49 -19.12 11.94
CA SER A 39 -12.27 -20.56 12.06
C SER A 39 -11.09 -21.00 11.19
N GLU A 40 -10.51 -22.16 11.50
CA GLU A 40 -9.44 -22.76 10.69
C GLU A 40 -9.91 -23.08 9.27
N ASP A 41 -11.19 -23.46 9.11
CA ASP A 41 -11.80 -23.71 7.81
C ASP A 41 -11.87 -22.44 6.95
N MET A 42 -12.26 -21.30 7.54
CA MET A 42 -12.29 -20.02 6.83
C MET A 42 -10.88 -19.60 6.39
N GLN A 43 -9.91 -19.70 7.30
CA GLN A 43 -8.51 -19.38 7.00
C GLN A 43 -7.96 -20.27 5.88
N SER A 44 -8.20 -21.58 5.94
CA SER A 44 -7.75 -22.54 4.93
C SER A 44 -8.39 -22.29 3.57
N LYS A 45 -9.71 -22.02 3.53
CA LYS A 45 -10.43 -21.68 2.30
C LYS A 45 -9.88 -20.41 1.67
N LEU A 46 -9.69 -19.35 2.46
CA LEU A 46 -9.16 -18.08 1.97
C LEU A 46 -7.69 -18.22 1.52
N GLN A 47 -6.87 -18.94 2.27
CA GLN A 47 -5.47 -19.20 1.90
C GLN A 47 -5.38 -19.95 0.56
N ASN A 48 -6.22 -20.98 0.35
CA ASN A 48 -6.29 -21.70 -0.92
C ASN A 48 -6.73 -20.79 -2.07
N LYS A 49 -7.72 -19.92 -1.84
CA LYS A 49 -8.11 -18.88 -2.82
C LYS A 49 -6.95 -17.95 -3.16
N MET A 50 -6.19 -17.50 -2.15
CA MET A 50 -5.04 -16.63 -2.35
C MET A 50 -3.93 -17.31 -3.14
N VAL A 51 -3.51 -18.51 -2.74
CA VAL A 51 -2.46 -19.27 -3.45
C VAL A 51 -2.90 -19.58 -4.89
N GLY A 52 -4.14 -19.97 -5.10
CA GLY A 52 -4.69 -20.19 -6.45
C GLY A 52 -4.71 -18.91 -7.28
N CYS A 53 -5.08 -17.78 -6.69
CA CYS A 53 -5.07 -16.47 -7.35
C CYS A 53 -3.65 -16.04 -7.74
N MET A 54 -2.67 -16.16 -6.83
CA MET A 54 -1.27 -15.86 -7.11
C MET A 54 -0.75 -16.67 -8.29
N LYS A 55 -1.01 -17.99 -8.32
CA LYS A 55 -0.62 -18.85 -9.44
C LYS A 55 -1.23 -18.39 -10.77
N ARG A 56 -2.52 -18.03 -10.78
CA ARG A 56 -3.20 -17.53 -11.97
C ARG A 56 -2.59 -16.23 -12.47
N VAL A 57 -2.34 -15.28 -11.58
CA VAL A 57 -1.72 -13.99 -11.91
C VAL A 57 -0.30 -14.21 -12.44
N GLU A 58 0.51 -15.01 -11.75
CA GLU A 58 1.86 -15.37 -12.15
C GLU A 58 1.93 -15.99 -13.55
N SER A 59 0.99 -16.86 -13.89
CA SER A 59 0.91 -17.47 -15.24
C SER A 59 0.38 -16.55 -16.33
N SER A 60 -0.12 -15.36 -15.98
CA SER A 60 -0.73 -14.45 -16.95
C SER A 60 0.32 -13.68 -17.73
N LEU A 61 0.07 -13.48 -19.03
CA LEU A 61 0.89 -12.62 -19.88
C LEU A 61 0.97 -11.19 -19.35
N PHE A 62 -0.11 -10.71 -18.73
CA PHE A 62 -0.13 -9.40 -18.06
C PHE A 62 0.95 -9.28 -16.99
N CYS A 63 1.04 -10.27 -16.08
CA CYS A 63 2.02 -10.22 -14.99
C CYS A 63 3.45 -10.35 -15.53
N GLN A 64 3.68 -11.20 -16.51
CA GLN A 64 4.98 -11.35 -17.16
C GLN A 64 5.43 -10.02 -17.76
N ASN A 65 4.61 -9.43 -18.65
CA ASN A 65 4.90 -8.13 -19.26
C ASN A 65 5.09 -7.02 -18.22
N PHE A 66 4.30 -7.02 -17.14
CA PHE A 66 4.40 -6.03 -16.08
C PHE A 66 5.73 -6.13 -15.31
N LEU A 67 6.13 -7.34 -14.92
CA LEU A 67 7.40 -7.57 -14.22
C LEU A 67 8.60 -7.28 -15.13
N GLU A 68 8.55 -7.68 -16.41
CA GLU A 68 9.56 -7.34 -17.41
C GLU A 68 9.69 -5.82 -17.58
N HIS A 69 8.56 -5.10 -17.61
CA HIS A 69 8.58 -3.64 -17.71
C HIS A 69 9.25 -2.99 -16.48
N MET A 70 9.02 -3.54 -15.28
CA MET A 70 9.70 -3.10 -14.06
C MET A 70 11.21 -3.38 -14.08
N GLN A 71 11.67 -4.35 -14.86
CA GLN A 71 13.09 -4.70 -15.03
C GLN A 71 13.79 -3.87 -16.13
N THR A 72 13.06 -3.07 -16.91
CA THR A 72 13.68 -2.20 -17.92
C THR A 72 14.71 -1.26 -17.28
N GLN A 73 15.80 -0.99 -18.01
CA GLN A 73 16.91 -0.17 -17.46
C GLN A 73 16.43 1.19 -16.95
N GLN A 74 15.52 1.84 -17.67
CA GLN A 74 14.94 3.12 -17.26
C GLN A 74 14.23 3.05 -15.89
N VAL A 75 13.45 2.00 -15.65
CA VAL A 75 12.71 1.83 -14.39
C VAL A 75 13.66 1.41 -13.27
N MET A 76 14.59 0.50 -13.56
CA MET A 76 15.61 0.07 -12.60
C MET A 76 16.54 1.20 -12.18
N ASP A 77 16.90 2.12 -13.09
CA ASP A 77 17.65 3.33 -12.77
C ASP A 77 16.92 4.24 -11.79
N CYS A 78 15.60 4.37 -11.93
CA CYS A 78 14.79 5.12 -10.98
C CYS A 78 14.86 4.50 -9.59
N PHE A 79 14.71 3.17 -9.49
CA PHE A 79 14.81 2.48 -8.20
C PHE A 79 16.22 2.57 -7.60
N ARG A 80 17.27 2.41 -8.42
CA ARG A 80 18.67 2.58 -7.99
C ARG A 80 18.90 3.96 -7.37
N LYS A 81 18.48 5.03 -8.03
CA LYS A 81 18.61 6.41 -7.53
C LYS A 81 17.92 6.62 -6.18
N VAL A 82 16.74 6.03 -5.99
CA VAL A 82 16.02 6.11 -4.71
C VAL A 82 16.75 5.32 -3.61
N LEU A 83 17.36 4.18 -3.95
CA LEU A 83 18.07 3.31 -3.01
C LEU A 83 19.51 3.76 -2.74
N GLU A 84 20.11 4.60 -3.57
CA GLU A 84 21.50 5.05 -3.44
C GLU A 84 21.80 5.70 -2.08
N GLY A 85 20.86 6.45 -1.51
CA GLY A 85 20.99 7.09 -0.20
C GLY A 85 20.51 6.27 1.00
N ALA A 86 20.03 5.04 0.80
CA ALA A 86 19.42 4.24 1.86
C ALA A 86 20.38 3.22 2.45
N GLU A 87 20.36 3.10 3.78
CA GLU A 87 21.24 2.21 4.55
C GLU A 87 21.09 0.74 4.14
N GLN A 88 19.84 0.27 3.96
CA GLN A 88 19.55 -1.15 3.73
C GLN A 88 19.44 -1.54 2.24
N LYS A 89 19.63 -0.59 1.31
CA LYS A 89 19.42 -0.79 -0.15
C LYS A 89 18.11 -1.52 -0.51
N LYS A 90 17.10 -1.40 0.35
CA LYS A 90 15.78 -1.99 0.21
C LYS A 90 14.72 -0.89 0.30
N MET A 91 13.65 -1.08 -0.46
CA MET A 91 12.47 -0.25 -0.45
C MET A 91 11.36 -0.99 0.28
N GLN A 92 10.85 -0.40 1.36
CA GLN A 92 9.67 -0.93 2.05
C GLN A 92 8.47 -0.87 1.12
N MET A 93 7.58 -1.85 1.14
CA MET A 93 6.30 -1.79 0.44
C MET A 93 5.15 -1.63 1.43
N VAL A 94 4.22 -0.73 1.12
CA VAL A 94 3.01 -0.52 1.90
C VAL A 94 1.82 -0.60 0.97
N VAL A 95 0.94 -1.57 1.20
CA VAL A 95 -0.27 -1.80 0.43
C VAL A 95 -1.44 -1.15 1.18
N TYR A 96 -2.06 -0.14 0.56
CA TYR A 96 -3.24 0.54 1.11
C TYR A 96 -4.46 0.34 0.21
N GLY A 97 -5.65 0.31 0.84
CA GLY A 97 -6.91 0.40 0.12
C GLY A 97 -7.22 -0.84 -0.72
N ILE A 98 -6.74 -2.02 -0.30
CA ILE A 98 -6.88 -3.25 -1.07
C ILE A 98 -8.32 -3.78 -1.12
N GLY A 99 -9.15 -3.41 -0.16
CA GLY A 99 -10.50 -3.90 0.01
C GLY A 99 -10.56 -5.31 0.62
N SER A 100 -11.75 -5.91 0.57
CA SER A 100 -11.99 -7.28 1.08
C SER A 100 -11.50 -8.31 0.07
N ILE A 101 -10.38 -8.93 0.42
CA ILE A 101 -9.72 -10.06 -0.22
C ILE A 101 -10.61 -11.30 -0.12
N GLU A 102 -11.32 -11.49 1.00
CA GLU A 102 -12.19 -12.65 1.17
C GLU A 102 -13.40 -12.60 0.23
N SER A 103 -14.03 -11.43 0.12
CA SER A 103 -15.31 -11.26 -0.57
C SER A 103 -15.16 -11.02 -2.07
N HIS A 104 -14.06 -10.44 -2.54
CA HIS A 104 -13.94 -9.97 -3.92
C HIS A 104 -12.71 -10.51 -4.65
N ASP A 105 -12.82 -10.73 -5.95
CA ASP A 105 -11.70 -11.21 -6.79
C ASP A 105 -10.70 -10.09 -7.10
N THR A 106 -11.15 -8.85 -7.35
CA THR A 106 -10.28 -7.73 -7.71
C THR A 106 -9.24 -7.41 -6.63
N PRO A 107 -9.61 -7.22 -5.34
CA PRO A 107 -8.67 -7.16 -4.21
C PRO A 107 -7.65 -8.31 -4.18
N ARG A 108 -8.11 -9.54 -4.43
CA ARG A 108 -7.22 -10.72 -4.47
C ARG A 108 -6.21 -10.64 -5.60
N LEU A 109 -6.63 -10.24 -6.79
CA LEU A 109 -5.76 -10.09 -7.96
C LEU A 109 -4.74 -8.97 -7.74
N GLN A 110 -5.17 -7.81 -7.26
CA GLN A 110 -4.31 -6.66 -6.97
C GLN A 110 -3.29 -7.01 -5.89
N LEU A 111 -3.71 -7.67 -4.81
CA LEU A 111 -2.81 -8.11 -3.76
C LEU A 111 -1.81 -9.12 -4.32
N SER A 112 -2.28 -10.09 -5.12
CA SER A 112 -1.40 -11.09 -5.74
C SER A 112 -0.28 -10.44 -6.55
N ILE A 113 -0.56 -9.37 -7.30
CA ILE A 113 0.48 -8.59 -8.01
C ILE A 113 1.48 -7.99 -7.01
N ALA A 114 1.02 -7.33 -5.94
CA ALA A 114 1.92 -6.75 -4.93
C ALA A 114 2.83 -7.82 -4.27
N LEU A 115 2.26 -8.99 -3.96
CA LEU A 115 3.01 -10.12 -3.40
C LEU A 115 4.04 -10.68 -4.40
N LEU A 116 3.68 -10.75 -5.69
CA LEU A 116 4.58 -11.19 -6.76
C LEU A 116 5.73 -10.20 -6.97
N ILE A 117 5.47 -8.89 -6.93
CA ILE A 117 6.53 -7.85 -6.94
C ILE A 117 7.50 -8.08 -5.78
N LYS A 118 6.99 -8.28 -4.55
CA LYS A 118 7.82 -8.55 -3.37
C LYS A 118 8.67 -9.81 -3.51
N ARG A 119 8.16 -10.82 -4.20
CA ARG A 119 8.84 -12.12 -4.42
C ARG A 119 9.88 -12.03 -5.52
N GLU A 120 9.58 -11.33 -6.61
CA GLU A 120 10.46 -11.19 -7.78
C GLU A 120 11.64 -10.26 -7.52
N PHE A 121 11.42 -9.19 -6.75
CA PHE A 121 12.40 -8.12 -6.59
C PHE A 121 13.05 -8.13 -5.21
N SER A 122 14.33 -8.50 -5.16
CA SER A 122 15.14 -8.53 -3.92
C SER A 122 15.31 -7.16 -3.26
N TRP A 123 15.17 -6.09 -4.03
CA TRP A 123 15.20 -4.71 -3.54
C TRP A 123 13.90 -4.28 -2.86
N ILE A 124 12.81 -5.06 -2.94
CA ILE A 124 11.64 -4.86 -2.08
C ILE A 124 11.92 -5.51 -0.73
N GLY A 125 11.94 -4.68 0.32
CA GLY A 125 12.06 -5.07 1.71
C GLY A 125 10.73 -5.54 2.28
N ASP A 126 10.44 -5.16 3.52
CA ASP A 126 9.22 -5.59 4.21
C ASP A 126 7.96 -5.09 3.50
N LEU A 127 6.95 -5.95 3.45
CA LEU A 127 5.63 -5.64 2.90
C LEU A 127 4.63 -5.56 4.05
N GLN A 128 3.96 -4.42 4.15
CA GLN A 128 2.89 -4.16 5.11
C GLN A 128 1.58 -3.91 4.36
N VAL A 129 0.49 -4.49 4.85
CA VAL A 129 -0.85 -4.33 4.27
C VAL A 129 -1.75 -3.62 5.26
N PHE A 130 -2.58 -2.71 4.77
CA PHE A 130 -3.64 -2.11 5.56
C PHE A 130 -4.83 -1.73 4.69
N ASP A 131 -6.00 -2.12 5.14
CA ASP A 131 -7.26 -1.58 4.68
C ASP A 131 -8.25 -1.62 5.86
N PRO A 132 -9.02 -0.55 6.13
CA PRO A 132 -9.99 -0.51 7.21
C PRO A 132 -10.99 -1.67 7.19
N ILE A 133 -11.27 -2.26 6.02
CA ILE A 133 -12.30 -3.30 5.87
C ILE A 133 -11.77 -4.72 6.04
N LEU A 134 -10.46 -4.92 6.26
CA LEU A 134 -9.91 -6.26 6.49
C LEU A 134 -10.50 -6.95 7.73
N SER A 135 -10.86 -8.22 7.57
CA SER A 135 -11.32 -9.13 8.61
C SER A 135 -10.16 -9.81 9.34
N GLY A 136 -10.47 -10.42 10.48
CA GLY A 136 -9.54 -11.20 11.28
C GLY A 136 -9.02 -12.42 10.53
N THR A 137 -9.88 -13.07 9.72
CA THR A 137 -9.48 -14.17 8.82
C THR A 137 -8.46 -13.67 7.80
N GLU A 138 -8.72 -12.55 7.14
CA GLU A 138 -7.80 -11.96 6.16
C GLU A 138 -6.47 -11.59 6.80
N CYS A 139 -6.51 -10.97 7.98
CA CYS A 139 -5.31 -10.62 8.74
C CYS A 139 -4.45 -11.84 9.10
N ARG A 140 -5.09 -12.95 9.52
CA ARG A 140 -4.40 -14.20 9.86
C ARG A 140 -3.79 -14.84 8.62
N VAL A 141 -4.52 -14.89 7.51
CA VAL A 141 -4.00 -15.42 6.24
C VAL A 141 -2.81 -14.61 5.73
N LEU A 142 -2.88 -13.28 5.77
CA LEU A 142 -1.75 -12.41 5.40
C LEU A 142 -0.51 -12.69 6.25
N LYS A 143 -0.68 -12.86 7.56
CA LYS A 143 0.41 -13.22 8.49
C LYS A 143 0.96 -14.63 8.21
N ALA A 144 0.09 -15.60 7.93
CA ALA A 144 0.49 -16.97 7.58
C ALA A 144 1.29 -17.02 6.26
N LEU A 145 1.02 -16.09 5.34
CA LEU A 145 1.80 -15.90 4.11
C LEU A 145 3.11 -15.12 4.34
N GLY A 146 3.40 -14.70 5.57
CA GLY A 146 4.64 -14.01 5.95
C GLY A 146 4.58 -12.49 5.82
N TYR A 147 3.39 -11.90 5.67
CA TYR A 147 3.21 -10.45 5.53
C TYR A 147 2.66 -9.80 6.79
N SER A 148 3.04 -8.55 7.02
CA SER A 148 2.58 -7.80 8.19
C SER A 148 1.30 -7.03 7.87
N VAL A 149 0.38 -6.97 8.83
CA VAL A 149 -0.81 -6.12 8.76
C VAL A 149 -0.64 -4.98 9.75
N LEU A 150 -0.87 -3.74 9.32
CA LEU A 150 -0.76 -2.59 10.21
C LEU A 150 -1.87 -2.61 11.26
N SER A 151 -1.50 -2.35 12.51
CA SER A 151 -2.43 -2.23 13.64
C SER A 151 -2.84 -0.79 13.93
N VAL A 152 -2.45 0.16 13.08
CA VAL A 152 -2.73 1.59 13.24
C VAL A 152 -3.34 2.10 11.95
N ASN A 153 -4.46 2.80 12.04
CA ASN A 153 -5.01 3.52 10.90
C ASN A 153 -4.25 4.82 10.69
N GLU A 154 -3.32 4.80 9.74
CA GLU A 154 -2.51 5.97 9.38
C GLU A 154 -3.25 6.95 8.45
N GLN A 155 -4.48 6.65 8.04
CA GLN A 155 -5.31 7.46 7.14
C GLN A 155 -4.61 7.79 5.80
N GLY A 156 -3.69 6.93 5.35
CA GLY A 156 -2.86 7.18 4.17
C GLY A 156 -1.83 8.32 4.35
N ARG A 157 -1.65 8.85 5.56
CA ARG A 157 -0.74 9.96 5.88
C ARG A 157 0.67 9.51 6.27
N ARG A 158 1.06 8.29 5.91
CA ARG A 158 2.39 7.75 6.22
C ARG A 158 3.47 8.67 5.67
N ARG A 159 4.34 9.16 6.56
CA ARG A 159 5.56 9.85 6.13
C ARG A 159 6.61 8.81 5.72
N ALA A 160 7.03 8.82 4.46
CA ALA A 160 8.14 7.99 3.97
C ALA A 160 9.48 8.53 4.49
N THR A 161 9.98 7.95 5.58
CA THR A 161 11.30 8.29 6.18
C THR A 161 12.46 7.50 5.56
N SER A 162 12.14 6.44 4.84
CA SER A 162 13.05 5.59 4.06
C SER A 162 12.43 5.35 2.67
N PRO A 163 13.19 4.82 1.68
CA PRO A 163 12.60 4.39 0.42
C PRO A 163 11.37 3.52 0.64
N THR A 164 10.23 3.99 0.14
CA THR A 164 8.93 3.34 0.34
C THR A 164 8.15 3.32 -0.96
N LEU A 165 7.69 2.14 -1.34
CA LEU A 165 6.74 1.91 -2.43
C LEU A 165 5.34 1.81 -1.83
N PHE A 166 4.52 2.82 -2.09
CA PHE A 166 3.10 2.74 -1.79
C PHE A 166 2.40 2.05 -2.96
N PHE A 167 1.80 0.89 -2.69
CA PHE A 167 0.90 0.21 -3.61
C PHE A 167 -0.52 0.54 -3.19
N MET A 168 -1.21 1.35 -3.98
CA MET A 168 -2.59 1.76 -3.72
C MET A 168 -3.44 1.31 -4.87
N SER A 169 -4.38 0.40 -4.61
CA SER A 169 -5.41 0.05 -5.59
C SER A 169 -6.26 1.27 -5.86
N TYR A 170 -6.42 1.60 -7.14
CA TYR A 170 -7.34 2.66 -7.53
C TYR A 170 -8.77 2.19 -7.20
N CYS A 171 -9.43 2.92 -6.32
CA CYS A 171 -10.86 2.76 -6.06
C CYS A 171 -11.58 3.75 -6.98
N GLU A 172 -12.50 3.30 -7.82
CA GLU A 172 -13.27 4.18 -8.72
C GLU A 172 -14.11 5.22 -7.95
N ASN A 173 -14.25 5.06 -6.62
CA ASN A 173 -15.07 5.91 -5.75
C ASN A 173 -14.23 6.81 -4.81
N PHE A 174 -13.21 7.49 -5.33
CA PHE A 174 -12.84 8.76 -4.71
C PHE A 174 -13.87 9.79 -5.19
N ASP A 175 -15.04 9.81 -4.56
CA ASP A 175 -15.87 11.01 -4.57
C ASP A 175 -15.00 12.10 -3.95
N ILE A 176 -14.46 12.96 -4.80
CA ILE A 176 -13.99 14.27 -4.38
C ILE A 176 -15.23 14.88 -3.75
N ALA A 177 -15.24 14.99 -2.42
CA ALA A 177 -16.12 15.94 -1.78
C ALA A 177 -15.74 17.29 -2.41
N GLU A 178 -16.56 17.75 -3.35
CA GLU A 178 -16.58 19.14 -3.75
C GLU A 178 -16.96 19.90 -2.48
N ASP A 179 -15.95 20.35 -1.74
CA ASP A 179 -16.14 21.45 -0.80
C ASP A 179 -16.64 22.62 -1.65
N GLU A 180 -17.94 22.93 -1.49
CA GLU A 180 -18.60 24.11 -2.05
C GLU A 180 -17.79 25.35 -1.68
N ILE A 181 -16.93 25.78 -2.59
CA ILE A 181 -16.52 27.18 -2.70
C ILE A 181 -17.56 27.83 -3.60
N THR A 182 -18.72 28.16 -3.05
CA THR A 182 -19.51 29.27 -3.58
C THR A 182 -18.98 30.54 -2.95
N GLN A 183 -18.11 31.20 -3.72
CA GLN A 183 -17.73 32.58 -3.49
C GLN A 183 -18.97 33.47 -3.65
N ASP A 184 -19.23 34.27 -2.62
CA ASP A 184 -20.02 35.49 -2.71
C ASP A 184 -19.57 36.33 -3.92
N THR A 185 -20.51 36.62 -4.82
CA THR A 185 -20.48 37.78 -5.71
C THR A 185 -21.85 38.42 -5.75
#